data_AF-A0A2E6DWK8-F1
#
_entry.id   AF-A0A2E6DWK8-F1
#
_cell.length_a   1.000
_cell.length_b   1.000
_cell.length_c   1.000
_cell.angle_alpha   90.00
_cell.angle_beta   90.00
_cell.angle_gamma   90.00
#
_symmetry.space_group_name_H-M   'P 1'
#
loop_
_entity.id
_entity.type
_entity.pdbx_description
1 polymer ?
#
loop_
_entity_poly.entity_id
_entity_poly.type
_entity_poly.pdbx_seq_one_letter_code
_entity_poly.pdbx_strand_id
1 'polypeptide(L)'
;MLTENLYKNILQSPLENDVNKLFILSGFATPDFILKVLEDLIKHDPKFKIKIIIGMGKRDPNHLTLLNIVNTYKNNISVFYKSSPLNHSKIYIWLKDDKPLIGFAGSSNFSREGFFENIQGNQMSLDEPRQMLTYFNSILSNSLNIKNTKFNVNIKDIFRGLDKTSSIPPGTVKWIEKDKIVKISFLTKKGVLNTRSQLNWGQRPGREPNQAELPIRTNANKEGFLPPRGRTFTILTDDGVSLHCKVQQDGRKSISTRNTSIIGKYIRNRIRVEAGKLIKKNDLVKYGRTDFTLKKIDDESFLFDFSIEK
;
A
#
# COMPACT_ATOMS: atom_id res chain seq x y z
N MET A 1 27.28 14.80 0.25
CA MET A 1 25.85 14.83 0.60
C MET A 1 25.05 14.74 -0.68
N LEU A 2 24.03 13.88 -0.72
CA LEU A 2 23.11 13.64 -1.82
C LEU A 2 21.75 14.26 -1.45
N THR A 3 21.19 15.06 -2.34
CA THR A 3 19.90 15.75 -2.18
C THR A 3 19.01 15.64 -3.42
N GLU A 4 19.47 14.89 -4.43
CA GLU A 4 18.78 14.71 -5.69
C GLU A 4 18.89 13.26 -6.15
N ASN A 5 17.87 12.81 -6.87
CA ASN A 5 17.73 11.44 -7.37
C ASN A 5 18.00 10.39 -6.28
N LEU A 6 17.53 10.63 -5.05
CA LEU A 6 17.82 9.75 -3.90
C LEU A 6 17.43 8.30 -4.19
N TYR A 7 16.29 8.05 -4.84
CA TYR A 7 15.90 6.69 -5.24
C TYR A 7 16.97 6.00 -6.11
N LYS A 8 17.48 6.71 -7.12
CA LYS A 8 18.52 6.17 -8.00
C LYS A 8 19.81 5.94 -7.20
N ASN A 9 20.30 6.97 -6.52
CA ASN A 9 21.62 6.96 -5.88
C ASN A 9 21.71 5.98 -4.70
N ILE A 10 20.63 5.80 -3.94
CA ILE A 10 20.63 5.02 -2.70
C ILE A 10 20.02 3.63 -2.89
N LEU A 11 19.07 3.47 -3.84
CA LEU A 11 18.31 2.24 -4.03
C LEU A 11 18.59 1.50 -5.35
N GLN A 12 19.23 2.13 -6.34
CA GLN A 12 19.52 1.51 -7.64
C GLN A 12 21.02 1.39 -7.93
N SER A 13 21.77 2.50 -7.87
CA SER A 13 23.22 2.50 -8.14
C SER A 13 24.02 1.48 -7.32
N PRO A 14 23.68 1.17 -6.05
CA PRO A 14 24.38 0.13 -5.31
C PRO A 14 24.32 -1.27 -5.95
N LEU A 15 23.32 -1.56 -6.80
CA LEU A 15 23.21 -2.82 -7.55
C LEU A 15 24.27 -3.00 -8.63
N GLU A 16 25.05 -1.96 -8.95
CA GLU A 16 26.22 -2.08 -9.81
C GLU A 16 27.38 -2.82 -9.12
N ASN A 17 27.28 -3.03 -7.80
CA ASN A 17 28.22 -3.81 -7.01
C ASN A 17 27.69 -5.24 -6.81
N ASP A 18 28.58 -6.17 -6.46
CA ASP A 18 28.17 -7.52 -6.08
C ASP A 18 27.52 -7.50 -4.69
N VAL A 19 26.21 -7.26 -4.61
CA VAL A 19 25.42 -7.20 -3.37
C VAL A 19 24.19 -8.11 -3.49
N ASN A 20 23.77 -8.70 -2.37
CA ASN A 20 22.59 -9.58 -2.33
C ASN A 20 21.70 -9.37 -1.10
N LYS A 21 22.06 -8.43 -0.22
CA LYS A 21 21.21 -8.01 0.91
C LYS A 21 21.16 -6.49 1.06
N LEU A 22 20.00 -6.00 1.51
CA LEU A 22 19.78 -4.61 1.93
C LEU A 22 19.17 -4.57 3.33
N PHE A 23 19.88 -4.00 4.28
CA PHE A 23 19.40 -3.78 5.64
C PHE A 23 19.00 -2.31 5.81
N ILE A 24 17.80 -2.09 6.35
CA ILE A 24 17.18 -0.78 6.44
C ILE A 24 16.72 -0.57 7.87
N LEU A 25 17.20 0.48 8.53
CA LEU A 25 16.58 1.00 9.74
C LEU A 25 15.98 2.35 9.35
N SER A 26 14.69 2.51 9.52
CA SER A 26 13.98 3.74 9.21
C SER A 26 12.94 4.02 10.28
N GLY A 27 12.74 5.30 10.62
CA GLY A 27 11.68 5.69 11.56
C GLY A 27 10.30 5.16 11.09
N PHE A 28 9.96 5.41 9.83
CA PHE A 28 8.74 4.93 9.20
C PHE A 28 9.03 4.19 7.90
N ALA A 29 8.12 3.31 7.49
CA ALA A 29 8.16 2.65 6.19
C ALA A 29 6.74 2.40 5.68
N THR A 30 6.51 2.58 4.38
CA THR A 30 5.19 2.40 3.75
C THR A 30 5.13 1.11 2.94
N PRO A 31 3.99 0.38 2.94
CA PRO A 31 3.87 -0.89 2.22
C PRO A 31 4.09 -0.81 0.72
N ASP A 32 3.58 0.24 0.04
CA ASP A 32 3.73 0.38 -1.42
C ASP A 32 5.20 0.59 -1.80
N PHE A 33 5.92 1.46 -1.05
CA PHE A 33 7.34 1.68 -1.28
C PHE A 33 8.19 0.45 -0.99
N ILE A 34 7.93 -0.25 0.12
CA ILE A 34 8.58 -1.53 0.43
C ILE A 34 8.38 -2.51 -0.72
N LEU A 35 7.15 -2.69 -1.19
CA LEU A 35 6.86 -3.63 -2.27
C LEU A 35 7.56 -3.21 -3.57
N LYS A 36 7.52 -1.93 -3.92
CA LYS A 36 8.22 -1.41 -5.10
C LYS A 36 9.71 -1.75 -5.07
N VAL A 37 10.38 -1.44 -3.96
CA VAL A 37 11.82 -1.71 -3.81
C VAL A 37 12.08 -3.22 -3.83
N LEU A 38 11.30 -4.00 -3.09
CA LEU A 38 11.43 -5.45 -3.06
C LEU A 38 11.29 -6.09 -4.44
N GLU A 39 10.28 -5.70 -5.22
CA GLU A 39 10.08 -6.20 -6.58
C GLU A 39 11.23 -5.79 -7.51
N ASP A 40 11.75 -4.57 -7.39
CA ASP A 40 12.87 -4.11 -8.21
C ASP A 40 14.17 -4.87 -7.86
N LEU A 41 14.39 -5.22 -6.58
CA LEU A 41 15.52 -6.04 -6.13
C LEU A 41 15.38 -7.51 -6.56
N ILE A 42 14.18 -8.11 -6.45
CA ILE A 42 13.94 -9.51 -6.84
C ILE A 42 14.05 -9.70 -8.36
N LYS A 43 13.71 -8.69 -9.16
CA LYS A 43 13.96 -8.72 -10.60
C LYS A 43 15.45 -8.77 -10.94
N HIS A 44 16.29 -8.13 -10.11
CA HIS A 44 17.74 -8.16 -10.27
C HIS A 44 18.33 -9.50 -9.79
N ASP A 45 17.95 -9.96 -8.60
CA ASP A 45 18.28 -11.29 -8.09
C ASP A 45 17.06 -11.90 -7.37
N PRO A 46 16.49 -13.01 -7.86
CA PRO A 46 15.34 -13.66 -7.21
C PRO A 46 15.58 -14.06 -5.75
N LYS A 47 16.85 -14.20 -5.33
CA LYS A 47 17.26 -14.55 -3.96
C LYS A 47 17.60 -13.34 -3.09
N PHE A 48 17.48 -12.11 -3.60
CA PHE A 48 17.83 -10.89 -2.87
C PHE A 48 17.03 -10.80 -1.56
N LYS A 49 17.71 -10.42 -0.46
CA LYS A 49 17.09 -10.34 0.87
C LYS A 49 17.09 -8.91 1.42
N ILE A 50 15.95 -8.48 1.92
CA ILE A 50 15.81 -7.22 2.64
C ILE A 50 15.44 -7.47 4.10
N LYS A 51 16.06 -6.69 4.99
CA LYS A 51 15.74 -6.70 6.42
C LYS A 51 15.41 -5.27 6.85
N ILE A 52 14.23 -5.07 7.40
CA ILE A 52 13.72 -3.74 7.74
C ILE A 52 13.45 -3.67 9.24
N ILE A 53 13.94 -2.62 9.90
CA ILE A 53 13.52 -2.21 11.23
C ILE A 53 12.73 -0.91 11.10
N ILE A 54 11.47 -0.95 11.50
CA ILE A 54 10.61 0.22 11.63
C ILE A 54 10.78 0.77 13.05
N GLY A 55 11.53 1.87 13.13
CA GLY A 55 12.04 2.46 14.35
C GLY A 55 10.99 3.15 15.23
N MET A 56 9.92 3.67 14.62
CA MET A 56 8.78 4.30 15.30
C MET A 56 7.59 3.34 15.42
N GLY A 57 7.86 2.05 15.64
CA GLY A 57 6.94 0.93 15.46
C GLY A 57 5.92 0.66 16.57
N LYS A 58 5.58 1.62 17.44
CA LYS A 58 4.69 1.35 18.60
C LYS A 58 3.25 0.99 18.22
N ARG A 59 2.72 1.57 17.14
CA ARG A 59 1.36 1.34 16.61
C ARG A 59 1.32 1.65 15.12
N ASP A 60 1.77 0.71 14.31
CA ASP A 60 1.83 0.91 12.87
C ASP A 60 0.46 0.62 12.22
N PRO A 61 -0.23 1.62 11.63
CA PRO A 61 -1.51 1.42 10.95
C PRO A 61 -1.38 0.52 9.71
N ASN A 62 -0.16 0.33 9.19
CA ASN A 62 0.13 -0.49 8.02
C ASN A 62 0.48 -1.95 8.38
N HIS A 63 0.44 -2.32 9.66
CA HIS A 63 0.88 -3.64 10.14
C HIS A 63 0.34 -4.83 9.36
N LEU A 64 -0.98 -4.88 9.12
CA LEU A 64 -1.60 -6.01 8.42
C LEU A 64 -1.15 -6.10 6.97
N THR A 65 -1.02 -4.96 6.29
CA THR A 65 -0.50 -4.90 4.93
C THR A 65 0.96 -5.35 4.87
N LEU A 66 1.78 -4.90 5.81
CA LEU A 66 3.18 -5.32 5.91
C LEU A 66 3.30 -6.82 6.21
N LEU A 67 2.45 -7.35 7.08
CA LEU A 67 2.40 -8.78 7.38
C LEU A 67 2.00 -9.59 6.13
N ASN A 68 1.06 -9.11 5.33
CA ASN A 68 0.69 -9.73 4.04
C ASN A 68 1.86 -9.74 3.05
N ILE A 69 2.63 -8.64 2.95
CA ILE A 69 3.85 -8.59 2.12
C ILE A 69 4.86 -9.62 2.62
N VAL A 70 5.15 -9.66 3.93
CA VAL A 70 6.10 -10.60 4.52
C VAL A 70 5.67 -12.06 4.34
N ASN A 71 4.37 -12.34 4.39
CA ASN A 71 3.83 -13.68 4.14
C ASN A 71 3.83 -14.06 2.66
N THR A 72 3.81 -13.10 1.74
CA THR A 72 3.90 -13.35 0.30
C THR A 72 5.35 -13.60 -0.11
N TYR A 73 6.28 -12.81 0.43
CA TYR A 73 7.70 -12.81 0.06
C TYR A 73 8.59 -13.39 1.17
N LYS A 74 8.16 -14.49 1.81
CA LYS A 74 8.76 -15.04 3.06
C LYS A 74 10.28 -15.21 3.02
N ASN A 75 10.84 -15.50 1.84
CA ASN A 75 12.27 -15.78 1.65
C ASN A 75 13.10 -14.52 1.35
N ASN A 76 12.45 -13.41 0.98
CA ASN A 76 13.10 -12.19 0.51
C ASN A 76 12.99 -11.03 1.50
N ILE A 77 12.02 -11.02 2.42
CA ILE A 77 11.83 -9.90 3.35
C ILE A 77 11.66 -10.36 4.80
N SER A 78 12.27 -9.62 5.72
CA SER A 78 12.00 -9.68 7.15
C SER A 78 11.77 -8.27 7.70
N VAL A 79 10.69 -8.09 8.46
CA VAL A 79 10.32 -6.80 9.06
C VAL A 79 10.28 -6.93 10.59
N PHE A 80 10.82 -5.93 11.27
CA PHE A 80 10.89 -5.82 12.71
C PHE A 80 10.40 -4.46 13.17
N TYR A 81 9.81 -4.40 14.36
CA TYR A 81 9.40 -3.16 15.02
C TYR A 81 10.28 -2.86 16.22
N LYS A 82 10.74 -1.62 16.31
CA LYS A 82 11.33 -1.08 17.53
C LYS A 82 10.26 -0.33 18.32
N SER A 83 9.99 -0.78 19.55
CA SER A 83 8.92 -0.24 20.40
C SER A 83 9.42 0.56 21.60
N SER A 84 10.62 0.26 22.14
CA SER A 84 11.22 1.05 23.23
C SER A 84 12.73 0.80 23.37
N PRO A 85 13.59 1.84 23.51
CA PRO A 85 13.29 3.21 23.11
C PRO A 85 12.96 3.28 21.61
N LEU A 86 12.16 4.26 21.19
CA LEU A 86 11.91 4.47 19.76
C LEU A 86 13.21 4.86 19.05
N ASN A 87 13.29 4.54 17.75
CA ASN A 87 14.43 4.89 16.92
C ASN A 87 13.95 5.71 15.71
N HIS A 88 14.53 6.89 15.53
CA HIS A 88 14.19 7.77 14.41
C HIS A 88 15.29 7.85 13.36
N SER A 89 16.32 7.01 13.42
CA SER A 89 17.40 6.97 12.43
C SER A 89 16.89 6.47 11.08
N LYS A 90 17.60 6.86 10.01
CA LYS A 90 17.38 6.37 8.65
C LYS A 90 18.71 5.98 8.04
N ILE A 91 18.92 4.67 7.94
CA ILE A 91 20.16 4.09 7.41
C ILE A 91 19.85 2.94 6.45
N TYR A 92 20.69 2.81 5.43
CA TYR A 92 20.57 1.83 4.35
C TYR A 92 21.94 1.20 4.15
N ILE A 93 22.03 -0.11 4.37
CA ILE A 93 23.29 -0.87 4.34
C ILE A 93 23.15 -1.95 3.28
N TRP A 94 24.02 -1.90 2.27
CA TRP A 94 24.12 -2.91 1.22
C TRP A 94 25.23 -3.90 1.56
N LEU A 95 24.93 -5.19 1.43
CA LEU A 95 25.84 -6.26 1.81
C LEU A 95 25.99 -7.28 0.68
N LYS A 96 27.19 -7.85 0.60
CA LYS A 96 27.42 -9.16 -0.02
C LYS A 96 27.49 -10.19 1.09
N ASP A 97 26.51 -11.08 1.11
CA ASP A 97 26.32 -12.05 2.18
C ASP A 97 26.26 -11.31 3.53
N ASP A 98 27.27 -11.43 4.39
CA ASP A 98 27.31 -10.74 5.69
C ASP A 98 28.36 -9.61 5.74
N LYS A 99 29.01 -9.31 4.61
CA LYS A 99 30.00 -8.24 4.51
C LYS A 99 29.32 -6.93 4.05
N PRO A 100 29.25 -5.89 4.89
CA PRO A 100 28.69 -4.61 4.48
C PRO A 100 29.66 -3.90 3.52
N LEU A 101 29.14 -3.44 2.38
CA LEU A 101 29.91 -2.81 1.31
C LEU A 101 29.62 -1.32 1.18
N ILE A 102 28.35 -0.93 1.27
CA ILE A 102 27.91 0.46 1.06
C ILE A 102 26.92 0.84 2.15
N GLY A 103 27.08 2.03 2.70
CA GLY A 103 26.26 2.57 3.79
C GLY A 103 25.80 3.98 3.46
N PHE A 104 24.51 4.25 3.64
CA PHE A 104 23.94 5.59 3.57
C PHE A 104 23.18 5.94 4.83
N ALA A 105 23.39 7.15 5.36
CA ALA A 105 22.66 7.70 6.50
C ALA A 105 22.10 9.09 6.18
N GLY A 106 20.95 9.43 6.76
CA GLY A 106 20.33 10.74 6.54
C GLY A 106 18.90 10.88 7.07
N SER A 107 18.08 11.66 6.35
CA SER A 107 16.73 12.03 6.78
C SER A 107 15.61 11.20 6.11
N SER A 108 15.93 10.51 5.00
CA SER A 108 14.96 9.82 4.14
C SER A 108 14.35 8.59 4.80
N ASN A 109 13.07 8.66 5.21
CA ASN A 109 12.33 7.46 5.61
C ASN A 109 12.15 6.50 4.43
N PHE A 110 11.87 5.22 4.72
CA PHE A 110 11.59 4.21 3.70
C PHE A 110 10.16 4.33 3.14
N SER A 111 9.88 5.48 2.55
CA SER A 111 8.62 5.85 1.90
C SER A 111 8.89 6.68 0.65
N ARG A 112 7.86 6.97 -0.15
CA ARG A 112 8.03 7.81 -1.35
C ARG A 112 8.38 9.25 -1.00
N GLU A 113 7.82 9.81 0.06
CA GLU A 113 8.19 11.13 0.57
C GLU A 113 9.67 11.19 0.93
N GLY A 114 10.26 10.07 1.41
CA GLY A 114 11.68 10.01 1.72
C GLY A 114 12.60 10.03 0.50
N PHE A 115 12.14 9.59 -0.68
CA PHE A 115 13.02 9.30 -1.83
C PHE A 115 12.71 10.08 -3.11
N PHE A 116 11.63 10.85 -3.15
CA PHE A 116 11.24 11.62 -4.32
C PHE A 116 11.17 13.12 -3.98
N GLU A 117 12.17 13.87 -4.47
CA GLU A 117 12.42 15.29 -4.15
C GLU A 117 11.21 16.21 -4.45
N ASN A 118 10.41 15.85 -5.46
CA ASN A 118 9.22 16.61 -5.84
C ASN A 118 8.05 16.45 -4.86
N ILE A 119 8.23 15.65 -3.80
CA ILE A 119 7.27 15.44 -2.71
C ILE A 119 7.80 16.10 -1.43
N GLN A 120 9.03 15.75 -1.05
CA GLN A 120 9.70 16.29 0.14
C GLN A 120 11.21 16.29 -0.08
N GLY A 121 11.87 17.39 0.32
CA GLY A 121 13.33 17.47 0.31
C GLY A 121 13.93 16.64 1.43
N ASN A 122 14.83 15.72 1.10
CA ASN A 122 15.59 14.93 2.05
C ASN A 122 17.06 14.90 1.64
N GLN A 123 17.92 14.43 2.53
CA GLN A 123 19.34 14.31 2.29
C GLN A 123 19.86 12.99 2.82
N MET A 124 20.82 12.42 2.09
CA MET A 124 21.54 11.21 2.44
C MET A 124 23.04 11.43 2.22
N SER A 125 23.88 10.80 3.01
CA SER A 125 25.33 10.80 2.81
C SER A 125 25.86 9.38 2.91
N LEU A 126 26.97 9.12 2.23
CA LEU A 126 27.76 7.92 2.50
C LEU A 126 28.24 7.95 3.96
N ASP A 127 28.24 6.77 4.57
CA ASP A 127 28.69 6.58 5.95
C ASP A 127 29.35 5.19 6.08
N GLU A 128 30.07 4.94 7.17
CA GLU A 128 30.93 3.76 7.33
C GLU A 128 30.07 2.49 7.50
N PRO A 129 30.09 1.55 6.53
CA PRO A 129 29.14 0.44 6.51
C PRO A 129 29.24 -0.53 7.70
N ARG A 130 30.43 -0.74 8.28
CA ARG A 130 30.61 -1.66 9.41
C ARG A 130 30.05 -1.11 10.71
N GLN A 131 30.25 0.18 11.00
CA GLN A 131 29.67 0.91 12.12
C GLN A 131 28.16 0.94 12.01
N MET A 132 27.63 1.24 10.81
CA MET A 132 26.19 1.18 10.56
C MET A 132 25.61 -0.21 10.79
N LEU A 133 26.28 -1.28 10.33
CA LEU A 133 25.83 -2.65 10.57
C LEU A 133 25.86 -3.01 12.06
N THR A 134 26.88 -2.56 12.78
CA THR A 134 26.98 -2.73 14.24
C THR A 134 25.82 -2.04 14.94
N TYR A 135 25.52 -0.80 14.55
CA TYR A 135 24.38 -0.04 15.06
C TYR A 135 23.04 -0.71 14.70
N PHE A 136 22.85 -1.14 13.46
CA PHE A 136 21.65 -1.84 13.03
C PHE A 136 21.40 -3.10 13.88
N ASN A 137 22.44 -3.91 14.13
CA ASN A 137 22.34 -5.13 14.92
C ASN A 137 22.02 -4.86 16.40
N SER A 138 22.53 -3.76 16.97
CA SER A 138 22.20 -3.37 18.35
C SER A 138 20.73 -2.94 18.50
N ILE A 139 20.14 -2.35 17.45
CA ILE A 139 18.70 -2.07 17.42
C ILE A 139 17.89 -3.36 17.21
N LEU A 140 18.35 -4.24 16.31
CA LEU A 140 17.69 -5.50 15.98
C LEU A 140 17.54 -6.43 17.20
N SER A 141 18.55 -6.54 18.06
CA SER A 141 18.54 -7.41 19.24
C SER A 141 17.38 -7.12 20.20
N ASN A 142 16.90 -5.87 20.20
CA ASN A 142 15.79 -5.39 21.01
C ASN A 142 14.59 -4.95 20.15
N SER A 143 14.38 -5.61 19.00
CA SER A 143 13.25 -5.39 18.09
C SER A 143 12.38 -6.63 17.97
N LEU A 144 11.09 -6.43 17.72
CA LEU A 144 10.10 -7.50 17.63
C LEU A 144 9.81 -7.86 16.17
N ASN A 145 9.92 -9.14 15.81
CA ASN A 145 9.56 -9.60 14.47
C ASN A 145 8.07 -9.36 14.19
N ILE A 146 7.72 -8.83 13.02
CA ILE A 146 6.34 -8.51 12.65
C ILE A 146 5.36 -9.68 12.84
N LYS A 147 5.79 -10.92 12.61
CA LYS A 147 4.95 -12.12 12.76
C LYS A 147 4.57 -12.40 14.22
N ASN A 148 5.39 -11.92 15.16
CA ASN A 148 5.20 -12.10 16.59
C ASN A 148 4.63 -10.84 17.26
N THR A 149 4.58 -9.72 16.54
CA THR A 149 4.01 -8.46 17.04
C THR A 149 2.51 -8.48 16.85
N LYS A 150 1.77 -8.45 17.95
CA LYS A 150 0.33 -8.19 17.93
C LYS A 150 0.10 -6.74 18.31
N PHE A 151 -0.19 -5.89 17.33
CA PHE A 151 -0.92 -4.68 17.67
C PHE A 151 -2.37 -5.09 17.88
N ASN A 152 -3.05 -4.56 18.90
CA ASN A 152 -4.50 -4.69 19.06
C ASN A 152 -5.21 -3.86 17.97
N VAL A 153 -4.95 -4.16 16.72
CA VAL A 153 -5.50 -3.50 15.54
C VAL A 153 -6.47 -4.51 14.93
N ASN A 154 -7.69 -4.52 15.47
CA ASN A 154 -8.79 -5.23 14.83
C ASN A 154 -9.23 -4.39 13.63
N ILE A 155 -9.28 -4.99 12.43
CA ILE A 155 -9.76 -4.30 11.23
C ILE A 155 -11.14 -3.68 11.48
N LYS A 156 -12.01 -4.36 12.24
CA LYS A 156 -13.32 -3.83 12.63
C LYS A 156 -13.22 -2.56 13.48
N ASP A 157 -12.21 -2.48 14.36
CA ASP A 157 -11.96 -1.28 15.17
C ASP A 157 -11.43 -0.12 14.31
N ILE A 158 -10.65 -0.40 13.26
CA ILE A 158 -10.17 0.64 12.31
C ILE A 158 -11.35 1.35 11.62
N PHE A 159 -12.41 0.60 11.34
CA PHE A 159 -13.64 1.05 10.70
C PHE A 159 -14.78 1.36 11.68
N ARG A 160 -14.50 1.34 13.00
CA ARG A 160 -15.49 1.64 14.04
C ARG A 160 -15.82 3.13 14.02
N GLY A 161 -17.11 3.46 14.13
CA GLY A 161 -17.61 4.84 14.03
C GLY A 161 -17.82 5.34 12.60
N LEU A 162 -17.49 4.56 11.56
CA LEU A 162 -18.03 4.83 10.24
C LEU A 162 -19.51 4.44 10.25
N ASP A 163 -20.37 5.41 9.93
CA ASP A 163 -21.79 5.15 9.72
C ASP A 163 -21.94 4.06 8.63
N LYS A 164 -22.58 2.93 8.96
CA LYS A 164 -22.89 1.84 8.03
C LYS A 164 -24.39 1.66 7.82
N THR A 165 -25.21 2.50 8.46
CA THR A 165 -26.66 2.32 8.61
C THR A 165 -27.40 2.42 7.28
N SER A 166 -26.84 3.13 6.29
CA SER A 166 -27.37 3.16 4.93
C SER A 166 -26.30 3.43 3.87
N SER A 167 -26.51 2.84 2.68
CA SER A 167 -25.74 3.20 1.49
C SER A 167 -26.11 4.61 1.03
N ILE A 168 -25.13 5.38 0.56
CA ILE A 168 -25.36 6.71 0.01
C ILE A 168 -26.16 6.62 -1.32
N PRO A 169 -26.87 7.71 -1.70
CA PRO A 169 -27.67 7.70 -2.93
C PRO A 169 -26.86 7.38 -4.20
N PRO A 170 -27.48 6.82 -5.24
CA PRO A 170 -26.80 6.45 -6.47
C PRO A 170 -26.02 7.59 -7.13
N GLY A 171 -24.81 7.31 -7.59
CA GLY A 171 -23.96 8.27 -8.30
C GLY A 171 -23.37 9.38 -7.43
N THR A 172 -23.58 9.34 -6.11
CA THR A 172 -23.10 10.36 -5.18
C THR A 172 -21.78 9.98 -4.50
N VAL A 173 -21.23 10.96 -3.79
CA VAL A 173 -20.08 10.86 -2.91
C VAL A 173 -20.39 11.62 -1.62
N LYS A 174 -19.97 11.09 -0.47
CA LYS A 174 -20.12 11.76 0.82
C LYS A 174 -18.80 11.75 1.56
N TRP A 175 -18.25 12.93 1.84
CA TRP A 175 -17.12 13.08 2.75
C TRP A 175 -17.63 12.94 4.19
N ILE A 176 -17.05 12.00 4.93
CA ILE A 176 -17.25 11.89 6.38
C ILE A 176 -16.23 12.80 7.08
N GLU A 177 -14.98 12.75 6.61
CA GLU A 177 -13.92 13.68 6.98
C GLU A 177 -13.23 14.12 5.68
N LYS A 178 -13.24 15.42 5.40
CA LYS A 178 -12.75 15.96 4.13
C LYS A 178 -11.30 15.53 3.87
N ASP A 179 -11.03 15.03 2.66
CA ASP A 179 -9.72 14.56 2.20
C ASP A 179 -9.08 13.44 3.03
N LYS A 180 -9.89 12.77 3.86
CA LYS A 180 -9.42 11.62 4.67
C LYS A 180 -10.38 10.45 4.66
N ILE A 181 -11.70 10.66 4.73
CA ILE A 181 -12.70 9.59 4.77
C ILE A 181 -13.85 9.91 3.83
N VAL A 182 -14.09 9.06 2.84
CA VAL A 182 -15.12 9.25 1.81
C VAL A 182 -15.90 7.98 1.52
N LYS A 183 -17.23 8.10 1.45
CA LYS A 183 -18.12 7.09 0.89
C LYS A 183 -18.38 7.36 -0.58
N ILE A 184 -18.32 6.34 -1.42
CA ILE A 184 -18.46 6.45 -2.88
C ILE A 184 -19.45 5.40 -3.40
N SER A 185 -20.46 5.84 -4.15
CA SER A 185 -21.46 4.95 -4.73
C SER A 185 -20.90 4.14 -5.89
N PHE A 186 -21.14 2.82 -5.87
CA PHE A 186 -20.91 1.96 -7.04
C PHE A 186 -21.86 2.28 -8.19
N LEU A 187 -23.08 2.70 -7.87
CA LEU A 187 -24.14 2.96 -8.84
C LEU A 187 -23.92 4.28 -9.58
N THR A 188 -24.39 4.35 -10.82
CA THR A 188 -24.48 5.60 -11.57
C THR A 188 -25.60 6.50 -11.03
N LYS A 189 -25.66 7.76 -11.49
CA LYS A 189 -26.76 8.69 -11.14
C LYS A 189 -28.16 8.13 -11.49
N LYS A 190 -28.24 7.22 -12.48
CA LYS A 190 -29.49 6.55 -12.88
C LYS A 190 -29.87 5.39 -11.95
N GLY A 191 -29.13 5.12 -10.88
CA GLY A 191 -29.45 4.02 -9.97
C GLY A 191 -29.04 2.63 -10.46
N VAL A 192 -28.24 2.54 -11.54
CA VAL A 192 -27.85 1.28 -12.18
C VAL A 192 -26.32 1.11 -12.24
N LEU A 193 -25.86 -0.13 -12.39
CA LEU A 193 -24.48 -0.43 -12.79
C LEU A 193 -24.39 -0.45 -14.32
N ASN A 194 -23.30 0.12 -14.85
CA ASN A 194 -22.99 -0.01 -16.26
C ASN A 194 -22.57 -1.45 -16.57
N THR A 195 -22.98 -1.97 -17.73
CA THR A 195 -22.69 -3.35 -18.13
C THR A 195 -21.29 -3.55 -18.72
N ARG A 196 -20.59 -2.46 -19.07
CA ARG A 196 -19.29 -2.48 -19.77
C ARG A 196 -18.31 -1.43 -19.23
N SER A 197 -18.47 -1.00 -17.98
CA SER A 197 -17.53 -0.08 -17.34
C SER A 197 -17.38 -0.34 -15.84
N GLN A 198 -16.34 0.22 -15.22
CA GLN A 198 -16.08 0.14 -13.78
C GLN A 198 -16.06 -1.33 -13.33
N LEU A 199 -16.98 -1.77 -12.46
CA LEU A 199 -17.05 -3.15 -11.99
C LEU A 199 -17.21 -4.20 -13.12
N ASN A 200 -17.77 -3.78 -14.26
CA ASN A 200 -18.00 -4.62 -15.42
C ASN A 200 -17.10 -4.25 -16.61
N TRP A 201 -15.94 -3.62 -16.37
CA TRP A 201 -15.03 -3.21 -17.44
C TRP A 201 -14.59 -4.38 -18.36
N GLY A 202 -14.34 -5.54 -17.77
CA GLY A 202 -13.94 -6.78 -18.47
C GLY A 202 -15.05 -7.42 -19.32
N GLN A 203 -16.29 -6.96 -19.20
CA GLN A 203 -17.44 -7.48 -19.98
C GLN A 203 -17.51 -6.88 -21.40
N ARG A 204 -16.51 -6.10 -21.80
CA ARG A 204 -16.35 -5.63 -23.18
C ARG A 204 -15.83 -6.77 -24.07
N PRO A 205 -16.20 -6.79 -25.36
CA PRO A 205 -15.62 -7.75 -26.31
C PRO A 205 -14.08 -7.75 -26.27
N GLY A 206 -13.49 -8.94 -26.27
CA GLY A 206 -12.03 -9.12 -26.33
C GLY A 206 -11.27 -8.81 -25.03
N ARG A 207 -11.95 -8.62 -23.89
CA ARG A 207 -11.29 -8.40 -22.59
C ARG A 207 -11.39 -9.62 -21.68
N GLU A 208 -10.48 -9.72 -20.73
CA GLU A 208 -10.58 -10.71 -19.66
C GLU A 208 -11.80 -10.37 -18.77
N PRO A 209 -12.76 -11.29 -18.57
CA PRO A 209 -14.06 -10.97 -17.96
C PRO A 209 -14.02 -10.48 -16.51
N ASN A 210 -12.97 -10.80 -15.75
CA ASN A 210 -12.82 -10.34 -14.37
C ASN A 210 -12.28 -8.92 -14.25
N GLN A 211 -11.78 -8.29 -15.32
CA GLN A 211 -11.26 -6.93 -15.22
C GLN A 211 -12.32 -5.96 -14.67
N ALA A 212 -11.97 -5.22 -13.63
CA ALA A 212 -12.85 -4.26 -12.99
C ALA A 212 -12.09 -3.05 -12.46
N GLU A 213 -12.79 -1.93 -12.31
CA GLU A 213 -12.25 -0.73 -11.70
C GLU A 213 -13.27 -0.16 -10.69
N LEU A 214 -12.80 0.32 -9.54
CA LEU A 214 -13.65 1.03 -8.60
C LEU A 214 -13.92 2.43 -9.12
N PRO A 215 -15.17 2.93 -9.05
CA PRO A 215 -15.47 4.29 -9.45
C PRO A 215 -14.85 5.31 -8.50
N ILE A 216 -14.32 6.39 -9.06
CA ILE A 216 -14.09 7.63 -8.32
C ILE A 216 -15.09 8.66 -8.85
N ARG A 217 -15.95 9.17 -7.99
CA ARG A 217 -16.99 10.15 -8.35
C ARG A 217 -16.44 11.57 -8.26
N THR A 218 -17.10 12.50 -8.96
CA THR A 218 -16.79 13.93 -8.90
C THR A 218 -16.70 14.40 -7.45
N ASN A 219 -15.72 15.25 -7.13
CA ASN A 219 -15.32 15.71 -5.79
C ASN A 219 -14.36 14.79 -5.03
N ALA A 220 -14.38 13.47 -5.26
CA ALA A 220 -13.35 12.55 -4.78
C ALA A 220 -12.23 12.31 -5.80
N ASN A 221 -12.42 12.71 -7.06
CA ASN A 221 -11.43 12.63 -8.12
C ASN A 221 -10.44 13.80 -8.15
N LYS A 222 -10.67 14.84 -7.34
CA LYS A 222 -9.74 15.96 -7.19
C LYS A 222 -8.41 15.48 -6.62
N GLU A 223 -7.34 16.20 -6.91
CA GLU A 223 -6.02 15.89 -6.36
C GLU A 223 -5.97 16.18 -4.86
N GLY A 224 -5.04 15.54 -4.15
CA GLY A 224 -4.85 15.66 -2.70
C GLY A 224 -5.32 14.44 -1.92
N PHE A 225 -6.54 13.97 -2.15
CA PHE A 225 -7.06 12.79 -1.43
C PHE A 225 -6.39 11.49 -1.87
N LEU A 226 -6.52 11.15 -3.16
CA LEU A 226 -5.87 9.99 -3.77
C LEU A 226 -4.55 10.40 -4.43
N PRO A 227 -3.58 9.47 -4.55
CA PRO A 227 -2.31 9.75 -5.22
C PRO A 227 -2.49 10.26 -6.66
N PRO A 228 -1.49 10.98 -7.23
CA PRO A 228 -1.41 11.28 -8.66
C PRO A 228 -1.78 10.10 -9.58
N ARG A 229 -2.38 10.38 -10.74
CA ARG A 229 -2.74 9.35 -11.72
C ARG A 229 -1.53 8.49 -12.09
N GLY A 230 -1.72 7.18 -12.17
CA GLY A 230 -0.67 6.21 -12.47
C GLY A 230 0.25 5.88 -11.29
N ARG A 231 0.25 6.68 -10.23
CA ARG A 231 1.00 6.41 -9.00
C ARG A 231 0.36 5.26 -8.24
N THR A 232 1.20 4.34 -7.75
CA THR A 232 0.77 3.20 -6.96
C THR A 232 0.55 3.57 -5.50
N PHE A 233 -0.33 2.80 -4.86
CA PHE A 233 -0.61 2.84 -3.43
C PHE A 233 -1.27 1.52 -3.02
N THR A 234 -1.29 1.23 -1.73
CA THR A 234 -1.90 0.01 -1.21
C THR A 234 -3.24 0.29 -0.54
N ILE A 235 -4.22 -0.57 -0.82
CA ILE A 235 -5.50 -0.61 -0.12
C ILE A 235 -5.53 -1.86 0.78
N LEU A 236 -5.83 -1.69 2.06
CA LEU A 236 -6.20 -2.77 2.97
C LEU A 236 -7.72 -2.82 3.11
N THR A 237 -8.32 -3.96 2.76
CA THR A 237 -9.77 -4.14 2.80
C THR A 237 -10.27 -4.53 4.21
N ASP A 238 -11.56 -4.36 4.45
CA ASP A 238 -12.22 -4.70 5.73
C ASP A 238 -12.15 -6.19 6.12
N ASP A 239 -11.85 -7.06 5.16
CA ASP A 239 -11.61 -8.50 5.35
C ASP A 239 -10.12 -8.88 5.29
N GLY A 240 -9.21 -7.90 5.31
CA GLY A 240 -7.77 -8.11 5.47
C GLY A 240 -6.99 -8.41 4.20
N VAL A 241 -7.59 -8.21 3.02
CA VAL A 241 -6.90 -8.35 1.73
C VAL A 241 -6.13 -7.06 1.41
N SER A 242 -4.87 -7.20 0.98
CA SER A 242 -4.06 -6.09 0.48
C SER A 242 -4.11 -6.02 -1.05
N LEU A 243 -4.42 -4.84 -1.58
CA LEU A 243 -4.55 -4.58 -3.02
C LEU A 243 -3.59 -3.46 -3.44
N HIS A 244 -2.68 -3.74 -4.38
CA HIS A 244 -1.78 -2.75 -4.95
C HIS A 244 -2.43 -2.06 -6.14
N CYS A 245 -2.83 -0.82 -5.91
CA CYS A 245 -3.75 -0.04 -6.74
C CYS A 245 -3.05 1.15 -7.37
N LYS A 246 -3.71 1.75 -8.37
CA LYS A 246 -3.38 3.06 -8.93
C LYS A 246 -4.64 3.78 -9.38
N VAL A 247 -4.60 5.11 -9.37
CA VAL A 247 -5.65 5.94 -10.00
C VAL A 247 -5.48 5.89 -11.51
N GLN A 248 -6.57 5.67 -12.25
CA GLN A 248 -6.59 5.54 -13.70
C GLN A 248 -7.68 6.40 -14.36
N GLN A 249 -7.71 6.33 -15.70
CA GLN A 249 -8.59 7.06 -16.62
C GLN A 249 -8.39 8.58 -16.62
N ASP A 250 -8.76 9.20 -17.75
CA ASP A 250 -8.78 10.65 -17.86
C ASP A 250 -9.79 11.25 -16.88
N GLY A 251 -9.35 12.30 -16.17
CA GLY A 251 -10.11 12.91 -15.09
C GLY A 251 -10.14 12.10 -13.78
N ARG A 252 -9.21 11.14 -13.60
CA ARG A 252 -8.99 10.41 -12.33
C ARG A 252 -10.26 9.71 -11.83
N LYS A 253 -10.95 9.02 -12.73
CA LYS A 253 -12.32 8.51 -12.52
C LYS A 253 -12.39 7.08 -12.02
N SER A 254 -11.25 6.39 -11.88
CA SER A 254 -11.24 5.04 -11.35
C SER A 254 -9.98 4.66 -10.58
N ILE A 255 -10.12 3.67 -9.70
CA ILE A 255 -9.01 2.95 -9.04
C ILE A 255 -9.00 1.53 -9.56
N SER A 256 -7.84 1.00 -9.88
CA SER A 256 -7.69 -0.43 -10.16
C SER A 256 -6.32 -0.96 -9.76
N THR A 257 -6.26 -2.27 -9.58
CA THR A 257 -5.02 -3.01 -9.37
C THR A 257 -4.17 -3.04 -10.64
N ARG A 258 -2.85 -3.23 -10.49
CA ARG A 258 -1.92 -3.36 -11.63
C ARG A 258 -2.38 -4.42 -12.64
N ASN A 259 -2.74 -5.60 -12.14
CA ASN A 259 -3.60 -6.54 -12.86
C ASN A 259 -5.06 -6.27 -12.47
N THR A 260 -5.80 -5.61 -13.37
CA THR A 260 -7.17 -5.12 -13.16
C THR A 260 -8.18 -6.25 -12.88
N SER A 261 -7.84 -7.51 -13.14
CA SER A 261 -8.67 -8.67 -12.80
C SER A 261 -8.66 -9.00 -11.31
N ILE A 262 -7.62 -8.62 -10.56
CA ILE A 262 -7.50 -8.91 -9.12
C ILE A 262 -8.65 -8.25 -8.35
N ILE A 263 -8.84 -6.94 -8.54
CA ILE A 263 -9.91 -6.21 -7.85
C ILE A 263 -11.30 -6.69 -8.28
N GLY A 264 -11.47 -7.11 -9.53
CA GLY A 264 -12.76 -7.62 -10.00
C GLY A 264 -13.08 -9.03 -9.52
N LYS A 265 -12.09 -9.92 -9.37
CA LYS A 265 -12.26 -11.20 -8.67
C LYS A 265 -12.60 -10.99 -7.20
N TYR A 266 -11.89 -10.07 -6.55
CA TYR A 266 -12.15 -9.70 -5.16
C TYR A 266 -13.60 -9.23 -4.96
N ILE A 267 -14.07 -8.22 -5.72
CA ILE A 267 -15.43 -7.71 -5.57
C ILE A 267 -16.49 -8.79 -5.87
N ARG A 268 -16.31 -9.59 -6.94
CA ARG A 268 -17.22 -10.69 -7.27
C ARG A 268 -17.33 -11.72 -6.14
N ASN A 269 -16.19 -12.15 -5.60
CA ASN A 269 -16.15 -13.07 -4.47
C ASN A 269 -16.87 -12.49 -3.24
N ARG A 270 -16.61 -11.21 -2.92
CA ARG A 270 -17.24 -10.49 -1.79
C ARG A 270 -18.77 -10.51 -1.87
N ILE A 271 -19.33 -10.29 -3.05
CA ILE A 271 -20.78 -10.23 -3.26
C ILE A 271 -21.39 -11.57 -3.73
N ARG A 272 -20.60 -12.65 -3.70
CA ARG A 272 -21.01 -14.01 -4.12
C ARG A 272 -21.50 -14.09 -5.58
N VAL A 273 -20.87 -13.32 -6.47
CA VAL A 273 -21.01 -13.44 -7.92
C VAL A 273 -19.86 -14.29 -8.44
N GLU A 274 -20.15 -15.24 -9.33
CA GLU A 274 -19.13 -16.11 -9.93
C GLU A 274 -18.10 -15.29 -10.73
N ALA A 275 -16.84 -15.72 -10.70
CA ALA A 275 -15.76 -15.09 -11.45
C ALA A 275 -16.12 -14.94 -12.94
N GLY A 276 -15.82 -13.78 -13.51
CA GLY A 276 -16.08 -13.46 -14.91
C GLY A 276 -17.53 -13.13 -15.26
N LYS A 277 -18.50 -13.30 -14.35
CA LYS A 277 -19.89 -12.90 -14.62
C LYS A 277 -20.09 -11.39 -14.53
N LEU A 278 -21.13 -10.92 -15.20
CA LEU A 278 -21.64 -9.55 -15.11
C LEU A 278 -22.20 -9.29 -13.71
N ILE A 279 -21.74 -8.22 -13.05
CA ILE A 279 -22.31 -7.74 -11.80
C ILE A 279 -23.50 -6.83 -12.11
N LYS A 280 -24.67 -7.15 -11.54
CA LYS A 280 -25.91 -6.38 -11.64
C LYS A 280 -26.15 -5.58 -10.36
N LYS A 281 -26.99 -4.56 -10.45
CA LYS A 281 -27.44 -3.79 -9.26
C LYS A 281 -27.98 -4.71 -8.16
N ASN A 282 -28.79 -5.69 -8.54
CA ASN A 282 -29.42 -6.60 -7.58
C ASN A 282 -28.41 -7.46 -6.82
N ASP A 283 -27.22 -7.71 -7.37
CA ASP A 283 -26.16 -8.42 -6.65
C ASP A 283 -25.62 -7.58 -5.49
N LEU A 284 -25.42 -6.27 -5.70
CA LEU A 284 -25.02 -5.33 -4.65
C LEU A 284 -26.14 -5.12 -3.61
N VAL A 285 -27.39 -5.05 -4.05
CA VAL A 285 -28.55 -4.95 -3.14
C VAL A 285 -28.69 -6.21 -2.29
N LYS A 286 -28.57 -7.40 -2.90
CA LYS A 286 -28.58 -8.69 -2.18
C LYS A 286 -27.40 -8.83 -1.23
N TYR A 287 -26.24 -8.28 -1.59
CA TYR A 287 -25.10 -8.17 -0.69
C TYR A 287 -25.41 -7.29 0.53
N GLY A 288 -26.30 -6.31 0.38
CA GLY A 288 -26.72 -5.38 1.44
C GLY A 288 -26.05 -4.00 1.37
N ARG A 289 -25.24 -3.74 0.33
CA ARG A 289 -24.50 -2.47 0.22
C ARG A 289 -24.18 -2.10 -1.23
N THR A 290 -24.42 -0.84 -1.59
CA THR A 290 -24.20 -0.30 -2.96
C THR A 290 -23.15 0.82 -3.02
N ASP A 291 -22.40 1.02 -1.95
CA ASP A 291 -21.27 1.94 -1.86
C ASP A 291 -20.07 1.26 -1.20
N PHE A 292 -18.95 1.97 -1.13
CA PHE A 292 -17.79 1.59 -0.33
C PHE A 292 -17.21 2.84 0.34
N THR A 293 -16.46 2.66 1.42
CA THR A 293 -15.74 3.74 2.10
C THR A 293 -14.24 3.61 1.84
N LEU A 294 -13.58 4.71 1.51
CA LEU A 294 -12.13 4.82 1.55
C LEU A 294 -11.71 5.72 2.71
N LYS A 295 -10.70 5.28 3.47
CA LYS A 295 -10.05 6.08 4.51
C LYS A 295 -8.54 6.14 4.23
N LYS A 296 -8.00 7.35 4.13
CA LYS A 296 -6.57 7.60 3.97
C LYS A 296 -5.86 7.31 5.30
N ILE A 297 -4.80 6.50 5.26
CA ILE A 297 -3.87 6.31 6.38
C ILE A 297 -2.72 7.30 6.21
N ASP A 298 -2.11 7.28 5.03
CA ASP A 298 -1.01 8.12 4.58
C ASP A 298 -1.11 8.30 3.05
N ASP A 299 -0.09 8.89 2.42
CA ASP A 299 -0.09 9.14 0.97
C ASP A 299 0.09 7.87 0.10
N GLU A 300 0.41 6.73 0.72
CA GLU A 300 0.67 5.45 0.05
C GLU A 300 -0.26 4.33 0.50
N SER A 301 -1.09 4.56 1.52
CA SER A 301 -1.86 3.52 2.19
C SER A 301 -3.28 3.98 2.51
N PHE A 302 -4.26 3.17 2.11
CA PHE A 302 -5.67 3.42 2.28
C PHE A 302 -6.37 2.19 2.85
N LEU A 303 -7.50 2.44 3.48
CA LEU A 303 -8.42 1.45 3.99
C LEU A 303 -9.66 1.42 3.11
N PHE A 304 -10.15 0.23 2.77
CA PHE A 304 -11.35 0.01 1.99
C PHE A 304 -12.37 -0.75 2.81
N ASP A 305 -13.46 -0.09 3.16
CA ASP A 305 -14.58 -0.72 3.84
C ASP A 305 -15.73 -0.97 2.86
N PHE A 306 -15.99 -2.25 2.65
CA PHE A 306 -17.18 -2.75 1.99
C PHE A 306 -17.93 -3.75 2.88
N SER A 307 -17.74 -3.68 4.20
CA SER A 307 -18.47 -4.53 5.14
C SER A 307 -19.94 -4.14 5.22
N ILE A 308 -20.77 -5.10 5.63
CA ILE A 308 -22.17 -4.93 6.01
C ILE A 308 -22.30 -5.12 7.52
N GLU A 309 -23.23 -4.42 8.17
CA GLU A 309 -23.66 -4.79 9.52
C GLU A 309 -24.47 -6.08 9.41
N LYS A 310 -24.13 -7.06 10.24
CA LYS A 310 -24.88 -8.30 10.39
C LYS A 310 -25.85 -8.17 11.54
#